data_AF-A0A257RRW6-F1
#
_entry.id   AF-A0A257RRW6-F1
#
_cell.length_a   1.000
_cell.length_b   1.000
_cell.length_c   1.000
_cell.angle_alpha   90.00
_cell.angle_beta   90.00
_cell.angle_gamma   90.00
#
_symmetry.space_group_name_H-M   'P 1'
#
loop_
_entity.id
_entity.type
_entity.pdbx_description
1 polymer ?
#
loop_
_entity_poly.entity_id
_entity_poly.type
_entity_poly.pdbx_seq_one_letter_code
_entity_poly.pdbx_strand_id
1 'polypeptide(L)'
;MLNKTWRIVLNALPIALMIGLIPLVADDYTLALIYILVAVVTFTLRREAYDYLAYALGLVVITLSEYFFVQTGVETFVRHSLWGVMPVWLPFLWAYAFAVIKRSLRILDR
;
A
#
# COMPACT_ATOMS: atom_id res chain seq x y z
N MET A 1 7.40 -22.94 -17.21
CA MET A 1 7.65 -21.61 -16.61
C MET A 1 6.34 -20.83 -16.54
N LEU A 2 5.51 -21.04 -15.51
CA LEU A 2 4.55 -19.99 -15.15
C LEU A 2 5.43 -18.86 -14.62
N ASN A 3 5.79 -17.96 -15.53
CA ASN A 3 6.99 -17.15 -15.46
C ASN A 3 6.98 -16.33 -14.16
N LYS A 4 8.14 -16.09 -13.53
CA LYS A 4 8.28 -15.27 -12.31
C LYS A 4 7.44 -13.98 -12.41
N THR A 5 7.37 -13.40 -13.61
CA THR A 5 6.46 -12.32 -14.02
C THR A 5 5.01 -12.50 -13.57
N TRP A 6 4.38 -13.63 -13.85
CA TRP A 6 2.98 -13.89 -13.48
C TRP A 6 2.77 -13.88 -11.96
N ARG A 7 3.72 -14.45 -11.20
CA ARG A 7 3.65 -14.41 -9.73
C ARG A 7 3.76 -12.99 -9.19
N ILE A 8 4.60 -12.16 -9.79
CA ILE A 8 4.75 -10.73 -9.44
C ILE A 8 3.45 -9.99 -9.76
N VAL A 9 2.87 -10.18 -10.95
CA VAL A 9 1.59 -9.59 -11.35
C VAL A 9 0.48 -9.97 -10.36
N LEU A 10 0.39 -11.24 -9.97
CA LEU A 10 -0.60 -11.69 -8.98
C LEU A 10 -0.41 -11.06 -7.60
N ASN A 11 0.82 -10.76 -7.17
CA ASN A 11 1.06 -10.05 -5.91
C ASN A 11 0.73 -8.56 -6.00
N ALA A 12 0.86 -7.96 -7.19
CA ALA A 12 0.51 -6.57 -7.44
C ALA A 12 -1.00 -6.35 -7.67
N LEU A 13 -1.76 -7.39 -8.02
CA LEU A 13 -3.19 -7.30 -8.30
C LEU A 13 -4.00 -6.61 -7.18
N PRO A 14 -3.77 -6.87 -5.88
CA PRO A 14 -4.50 -6.17 -4.82
C PRO A 14 -4.24 -4.67 -4.80
N ILE A 15 -3.07 -4.19 -5.22
CA ILE A 15 -2.79 -2.74 -5.35
C ILE A 15 -3.73 -2.12 -6.40
N ALA A 16 -3.86 -2.77 -7.56
CA ALA A 16 -4.75 -2.30 -8.62
C ALA A 16 -6.22 -2.28 -8.15
N LEU A 17 -6.64 -3.30 -7.40
CA LEU A 17 -7.97 -3.33 -6.79
C LEU A 17 -8.17 -2.20 -5.79
N MET A 18 -7.19 -1.95 -4.91
CA MET A 18 -7.23 -0.85 -3.95
C MET A 18 -7.38 0.50 -4.69
N ILE A 19 -6.54 0.78 -5.69
CA ILE A 19 -6.63 2.01 -6.50
C ILE A 19 -7.99 2.13 -7.19
N GLY A 20 -8.51 1.03 -7.75
CA GLY A 20 -9.82 1.01 -8.40
C GLY A 20 -11.00 1.32 -7.46
N LEU A 21 -10.83 1.17 -6.14
CA LEU A 21 -11.85 1.51 -5.14
C LEU A 21 -11.89 3.00 -4.80
N ILE A 22 -10.83 3.77 -5.07
CA ILE A 22 -10.74 5.21 -4.75
C ILE A 22 -11.94 6.02 -5.29
N PRO A 23 -12.37 5.89 -6.56
CA PRO A 23 -13.53 6.64 -7.06
C PRO A 23 -14.87 6.10 -6.55
N LEU A 24 -14.92 4.84 -6.08
CA LEU A 24 -16.15 4.17 -5.64
C LEU A 24 -16.45 4.43 -4.16
N VAL A 25 -15.42 4.71 -3.36
CA VAL A 25 -15.54 4.95 -1.91
C VAL A 25 -15.13 6.40 -1.62
N ALA A 26 -16.14 7.22 -1.34
CA ALA A 26 -15.93 8.63 -1.02
C ALA A 26 -15.36 8.85 0.39
N ASP A 27 -15.71 7.99 1.34
CA ASP A 27 -15.25 8.08 2.73
C ASP A 27 -13.84 7.50 2.90
N ASP A 28 -12.89 8.35 3.29
CA ASP A 28 -11.48 7.96 3.37
C ASP A 28 -11.20 6.98 4.52
N TYR A 29 -11.95 7.01 5.61
CA TYR A 29 -11.79 6.09 6.74
C TYR A 29 -12.26 4.68 6.39
N THR A 30 -13.38 4.57 5.67
CA THR A 30 -13.86 3.32 5.10
C THR A 30 -12.85 2.73 4.12
N LEU A 31 -12.26 3.56 3.26
CA LEU A 31 -11.24 3.12 2.32
C LEU A 31 -9.97 2.62 3.05
N ALA A 32 -9.54 3.32 4.10
CA ALA A 32 -8.42 2.90 4.93
C ALA A 32 -8.69 1.56 5.63
N LEU A 33 -9.89 1.37 6.18
CA LEU A 33 -10.31 0.11 6.78
C LEU A 33 -10.26 -1.04 5.77
N ILE A 34 -10.78 -0.83 4.55
CA ILE A 34 -10.71 -1.82 3.47
C ILE A 34 -9.25 -2.17 3.18
N TYR A 35 -8.36 -1.19 3.09
CA TYR A 35 -6.94 -1.42 2.79
C TYR A 35 -6.22 -2.19 3.89
N ILE A 36 -6.51 -1.89 5.15
CA ILE A 36 -6.01 -2.66 6.30
C ILE A 36 -6.49 -4.11 6.21
N LEU A 37 -7.78 -4.33 5.94
CA LEU A 37 -8.34 -5.68 5.81
C LEU A 37 -7.70 -6.46 4.65
N VAL A 38 -7.49 -5.82 3.49
CA VAL A 38 -6.78 -6.43 2.35
C VAL A 38 -5.37 -6.85 2.75
N ALA A 39 -4.63 -5.98 3.43
CA ALA A 39 -3.27 -6.29 3.90
C ALA A 39 -3.27 -7.46 4.89
N VAL A 40 -4.14 -7.42 5.90
CA VAL A 40 -4.27 -8.49 6.91
C VAL A 40 -4.59 -9.82 6.23
N VAL A 41 -5.65 -9.88 5.41
CA VAL A 41 -6.07 -11.11 4.70
C VAL A 41 -4.94 -11.64 3.82
N THR A 42 -4.25 -10.76 3.10
CA THR A 42 -3.13 -11.19 2.23
C THR A 42 -1.98 -11.79 3.04
N PHE A 43 -1.67 -11.22 4.21
CA PHE A 43 -0.58 -11.68 5.06
C PHE A 43 -0.94 -12.96 5.82
N THR A 44 -2.21 -13.18 6.17
CA THR A 44 -2.66 -14.47 6.74
C THR A 44 -2.72 -15.58 5.72
N LEU A 45 -3.22 -15.32 4.51
CA LEU A 45 -3.33 -16.34 3.45
C LEU A 45 -1.96 -16.75 2.89
N ARG A 46 -1.01 -15.82 2.80
CA ARG A 46 0.34 -16.07 2.28
C ARG A 46 1.35 -15.47 3.24
N ARG A 47 1.77 -16.25 4.23
CA ARG A 47 2.78 -15.83 5.20
C ARG A 47 4.17 -15.88 4.59
N GLU A 48 4.82 -14.73 4.46
CA GLU A 48 6.25 -14.63 4.18
C GLU A 48 6.95 -13.93 5.35
N ALA A 49 8.16 -14.38 5.69
CA ALA A 49 8.91 -13.86 6.82
C ALA A 49 9.14 -12.35 6.68
N TYR A 50 8.93 -11.58 7.75
CA TYR A 50 9.11 -10.12 7.82
C TYR A 50 8.15 -9.27 6.96
N ASP A 51 6.97 -9.78 6.57
CA ASP A 51 6.01 -8.97 5.81
C ASP A 51 5.45 -7.81 6.63
N TYR A 52 5.12 -8.07 7.90
CA TYR A 52 4.68 -7.02 8.82
C TYR A 52 5.75 -5.95 9.03
N LEU A 53 7.03 -6.32 9.04
CA LEU A 53 8.13 -5.36 9.16
C LEU A 53 8.24 -4.48 7.90
N ALA A 54 8.16 -5.08 6.70
CA ALA A 54 8.17 -4.32 5.45
C ALA A 54 6.95 -3.38 5.36
N TYR A 55 5.78 -3.84 5.79
CA TYR A 55 4.57 -3.05 5.85
C TYR A 55 4.70 -1.88 6.82
N ALA A 56 5.19 -2.13 8.04
CA ALA A 56 5.40 -1.09 9.05
C ALA A 56 6.42 -0.03 8.59
N LEU A 57 7.51 -0.47 7.95
CA LEU A 57 8.49 0.44 7.36
C LEU A 57 7.86 1.29 6.26
N GLY A 58 7.14 0.66 5.33
CA GLY A 58 6.42 1.38 4.27
C GLY A 58 5.45 2.41 4.85
N LEU A 59 4.66 2.03 5.86
CA LEU A 59 3.69 2.90 6.53
C LEU A 59 4.37 4.13 7.12
N VAL A 60 5.45 3.96 7.89
CA VAL A 60 6.13 5.08 8.57
C VAL A 60 6.89 5.94 7.57
N VAL A 61 7.73 5.33 6.74
CA VAL A 61 8.63 6.05 5.83
C VAL A 61 7.85 6.84 4.79
N ILE A 62 6.79 6.25 4.22
CA ILE A 62 6.01 6.94 3.19
C ILE A 62 5.16 8.05 3.79
N THR A 63 4.54 7.84 4.95
CA THR A 63 3.71 8.87 5.59
C THR A 63 4.54 10.11 5.88
N LEU A 64 5.78 9.92 6.37
CA LEU A 64 6.68 11.03 6.63
C LEU A 64 7.12 11.71 5.32
N SER A 65 7.49 10.93 4.30
CA SER A 65 7.90 11.48 3.00
C SER A 65 6.79 12.31 2.35
N GLU A 66 5.57 11.76 2.28
CA GLU A 66 4.38 12.41 1.75
C GLU A 66 4.04 13.67 2.53
N TYR A 67 4.14 13.62 3.86
CA TYR A 67 3.94 14.79 4.72
C TYR A 67 4.90 15.91 4.33
N PHE A 68 6.20 15.60 4.22
CA PHE A 68 7.20 16.60 3.81
C PHE A 68 6.97 17.13 2.40
N PHE A 69 6.57 16.29 1.44
CA PHE A 69 6.26 16.74 0.07
C PHE A 69 5.09 17.71 0.00
N VAL A 70 4.05 17.48 0.81
CA VAL A 70 2.94 18.44 0.92
C VAL A 70 3.41 19.74 1.55
N GLN A 71 4.25 19.68 2.59
CA GLN A 71 4.78 20.89 3.24
C GLN A 71 5.71 21.71 2.33
N THR A 72 6.44 21.10 1.40
CA THR A 72 7.28 21.83 0.42
C THR A 72 6.48 22.38 -0.76
N GLY A 73 5.21 21.99 -0.93
CA GLY A 73 4.37 22.37 -2.05
C GLY A 73 4.65 21.59 -3.35
N VAL A 74 5.46 20.52 -3.29
CA VAL A 74 5.74 19.65 -4.44
C VAL A 74 4.52 18.79 -4.79
N GLU A 75 3.72 18.45 -3.79
CA GLU A 75 2.55 17.58 -3.92
C GLU A 75 1.33 18.21 -3.24
N THR A 76 0.14 18.02 -3.83
CA THR A 76 -1.13 18.40 -3.23
C THR A 76 -2.15 17.29 -3.42
N PHE A 77 -2.94 17.03 -2.39
CA PHE A 77 -4.06 16.09 -2.46
C PHE A 77 -5.38 16.86 -2.59
N VAL A 78 -6.40 16.20 -3.14
CA VAL A 78 -7.78 16.74 -3.12
C VAL A 78 -8.51 16.37 -1.83
N ARG A 79 -8.14 15.24 -1.19
CA ARG A 79 -8.75 14.75 0.05
C ARG A 79 -7.76 14.83 1.21
N HIS A 80 -8.17 15.41 2.34
CA HIS A 80 -7.28 15.81 3.46
C HIS A 80 -7.72 15.23 4.82
N SER A 81 -8.00 13.93 4.90
CA SER A 81 -8.53 13.29 6.12
C SER A 81 -7.47 12.96 7.19
N LEU A 82 -6.19 12.84 6.81
CA LEU A 82 -5.08 12.59 7.73
C LEU A 82 -4.35 13.89 8.03
N TRP A 83 -4.49 14.36 9.27
CA TRP A 83 -3.89 15.60 9.79
C TRP A 83 -4.15 16.86 8.92
N GLY A 84 -5.16 16.84 8.07
CA GLY A 84 -5.45 17.93 7.14
C GLY A 84 -4.48 18.05 5.97
N VAL A 85 -3.61 17.05 5.71
CA VAL A 85 -2.57 17.15 4.68
C VAL A 85 -2.69 16.13 3.55
N MET A 86 -3.16 14.91 3.85
CA MET A 86 -3.26 13.82 2.87
C MET A 86 -4.45 12.91 3.21
N PRO A 87 -4.84 11.94 2.37
CA PRO A 87 -5.88 10.98 2.70
C PRO A 87 -5.37 9.92 3.69
N VAL A 88 -6.18 9.52 4.67
CA VAL A 88 -5.79 8.51 5.68
C VAL A 88 -5.54 7.13 5.11
N TRP A 89 -6.14 6.78 3.97
CA TRP A 89 -5.92 5.51 3.29
C TRP A 89 -4.57 5.42 2.57
N LEU A 90 -3.95 6.56 2.22
CA LEU A 90 -2.75 6.61 1.37
C LEU A 90 -1.56 5.88 2.00
N PRO A 91 -1.21 6.10 3.28
CA PRO A 91 -0.18 5.32 3.97
C PRO A 91 -0.36 3.80 3.87
N PHE A 92 -1.59 3.30 3.99
CA PHE A 92 -1.88 1.86 4.00
C PHE A 92 -1.72 1.23 2.61
N LEU A 93 -2.06 1.97 1.55
CA LEU A 93 -1.82 1.56 0.16
C LEU A 93 -0.32 1.40 -0.10
N TRP A 94 0.46 2.41 0.27
CA TRP A 94 1.90 2.40 0.08
C TRP A 94 2.60 1.35 0.96
N ALA A 95 2.20 1.21 2.22
CA ALA A 95 2.68 0.15 3.10
C ALA A 95 2.50 -1.24 2.48
N TYR A 96 1.34 -1.47 1.85
CA TYR A 96 1.07 -2.71 1.12
C TYR A 96 1.98 -2.85 -0.12
N ALA A 97 2.20 -1.77 -0.87
CA ALA A 97 3.12 -1.76 -2.01
C ALA A 97 4.56 -2.14 -1.62
N PHE A 98 5.07 -1.65 -0.48
CA PHE A 98 6.38 -2.05 0.05
C PHE A 98 6.47 -3.57 0.30
N ALA A 99 5.44 -4.16 0.90
CA ALA A 99 5.37 -5.61 1.11
C ALA A 99 5.35 -6.38 -0.22
N VAL A 100 4.63 -5.89 -1.23
CA VAL A 100 4.60 -6.46 -2.58
C VAL A 100 5.96 -6.37 -3.28
N ILE A 101 6.65 -5.24 -3.19
CA ILE A 101 8.00 -5.06 -3.76
C ILE A 101 8.95 -6.09 -3.14
N LYS A 102 9.00 -6.19 -1.81
CA LYS A 102 9.82 -7.19 -1.12
C LYS A 102 9.52 -8.61 -1.59
N ARG A 103 8.24 -8.99 -1.64
CA ARG A 103 7.82 -10.33 -2.11
C ARG A 103 8.24 -10.58 -3.56
N SER A 104 8.19 -9.54 -4.40
CA SER A 104 8.58 -9.62 -5.80
C SER A 104 10.08 -9.83 -5.97
N LEU A 105 10.90 -9.12 -5.20
CA LEU A 105 12.36 -9.35 -5.15
C LEU A 105 12.67 -10.79 -4.72
N ARG A 106 12.00 -11.29 -3.68
CA ARG A 106 12.16 -12.69 -3.24
C ARG A 106 11.77 -13.72 -4.30
N ILE A 107 10.80 -13.42 -5.16
CA ILE A 107 10.41 -14.28 -6.30
C ILE A 107 11.46 -14.25 -7.40
N LEU A 108 12.12 -13.11 -7.61
CA LEU A 108 13.21 -12.99 -8.60
C LEU A 108 14.45 -13.76 -8.15
N ASP A 109 14.77 -13.71 -6.86
CA ASP A 109 15.95 -14.39 -6.26
C ASP A 109 15.84 -15.92 -6.25
N ARG A 110 14.63 -16.46 -6.16
CA ARG A 110 14.35 -17.92 -6.18
C ARG A 110 14.36 -18.48 -7.60
#